data_AF-A0AAW6NJ99-F1
#
_entry.id   AF-A0AAW6NJ99-F1
#
_cell.length_a   1.000
_cell.length_b   1.000
_cell.length_c   1.000
_cell.angle_alpha   90.00
_cell.angle_beta   90.00
_cell.angle_gamma   90.00
#
_symmetry.space_group_name_H-M   'P 1'
#
loop_
_entity.id
_entity.type
_entity.pdbx_description
1 polymer ?
#
loop_
_entity_poly.entity_id
_entity_poly.type
_entity_poly.pdbx_seq_one_letter_code
_entity_poly.pdbx_strand_id
1 'polypeptide(L)'
;ADGFGNYRAQVDVSTTESLLIDKAQQLTLTAPELTVLIGGLRVLGANFDGSKNGVFTNREGVLSNDFFVNLLDMNTQWKATDDSNELFAGSDRASGEVKYTATRADLVFGSNAVLRALAEVYASSDAHEKFVRDFVAAWARVMDLDRFDVK
;
A
#
# COMPACT_ATOMS: atom_id res chain seq x y z
N ALA A 1 5.18 2.19 14.17
CA ALA A 1 5.53 1.71 12.82
C ALA A 1 5.13 2.78 11.82
N ASP A 2 5.77 2.82 10.66
CA ASP A 2 5.37 3.69 9.55
C ASP A 2 5.03 2.81 8.34
N GLY A 3 3.74 2.52 8.17
CA GLY A 3 3.28 1.70 7.05
C GLY A 3 3.36 2.42 5.70
N PHE A 4 3.46 3.76 5.68
CA PHE A 4 3.65 4.53 4.43
C PHE A 4 5.05 4.29 3.86
N GLY A 5 6.08 4.26 4.71
CA GLY A 5 7.45 3.89 4.34
C GLY A 5 7.76 2.39 4.39
N ASN A 6 6.77 1.52 4.62
CA ASN A 6 6.94 0.07 4.83
C ASN A 6 7.94 -0.30 5.97
N TYR A 7 7.84 0.40 7.09
CA TYR A 7 8.75 0.28 8.24
C TYR A 7 8.04 -0.15 9.53
N ARG A 8 8.63 -1.09 10.27
CA ARG A 8 8.21 -1.46 11.63
C ARG A 8 9.44 -1.65 12.54
N ALA A 9 9.42 -0.98 13.69
CA ALA A 9 10.55 -0.95 14.63
C ALA A 9 10.59 -2.16 15.59
N GLN A 10 9.43 -2.62 16.11
CA GLN A 10 9.33 -3.73 17.07
C GLN A 10 8.07 -4.58 16.80
N VAL A 11 8.14 -5.87 17.15
CA VAL A 11 7.15 -6.91 16.75
C VAL A 11 6.15 -7.27 17.88
N ASP A 12 6.14 -6.55 19.00
CA ASP A 12 5.58 -7.00 20.28
C ASP A 12 4.28 -6.30 20.74
N VAL A 13 3.91 -5.15 20.18
CA VAL A 13 2.77 -4.36 20.72
C VAL A 13 1.45 -4.53 19.97
N SER A 14 1.45 -4.62 18.64
CA SER A 14 0.23 -4.65 17.80
C SER A 14 0.55 -5.14 16.39
N THR A 15 -0.45 -5.58 15.62
CA THR A 15 -0.23 -5.99 14.22
C THR A 15 0.17 -4.80 13.34
N THR A 16 0.98 -5.04 12.31
CA THR A 16 1.47 -4.01 11.38
C THR A 16 0.32 -3.20 10.77
N GLU A 17 -0.76 -3.86 10.35
CA GLU A 17 -1.96 -3.21 9.81
C GLU A 17 -2.68 -2.33 10.83
N SER A 18 -2.71 -2.72 12.11
CA SER A 18 -3.32 -1.88 13.16
C SER A 18 -2.51 -0.60 13.37
N LEU A 19 -1.18 -0.70 13.34
CA LEU A 19 -0.29 0.47 13.42
C LEU A 19 -0.38 1.37 12.18
N LEU A 20 -0.66 0.80 11.00
CA LEU A 20 -0.94 1.59 9.80
C LEU A 20 -2.22 2.42 9.98
N ILE A 21 -3.30 1.82 10.48
CA ILE A 21 -4.56 2.54 10.73
C ILE A 21 -4.37 3.61 11.81
N ASP A 22 -3.66 3.31 12.90
CA ASP A 22 -3.33 4.29 13.93
C ASP A 22 -2.55 5.49 13.35
N LYS A 23 -1.53 5.23 12.53
CA LYS A 23 -0.77 6.28 11.87
C LYS A 23 -1.62 7.12 10.91
N ALA A 24 -2.53 6.48 10.16
CA ALA A 24 -3.46 7.18 9.28
C ALA A 24 -4.41 8.09 10.07
N GLN A 25 -4.88 7.63 11.24
CA GLN A 25 -5.72 8.42 12.14
C GLN A 25 -4.98 9.66 12.66
N GLN A 26 -3.70 9.53 13.05
CA GLN A 26 -2.86 10.67 13.46
C GLN A 26 -2.70 11.72 12.36
N LEU A 27 -2.71 11.29 11.09
CA LEU A 27 -2.67 12.16 9.90
C LEU A 27 -4.06 12.65 9.46
N THR A 28 -5.11 12.35 10.23
CA THR A 28 -6.52 12.70 9.94
C THR A 28 -7.05 12.14 8.62
N LEU A 29 -6.44 11.07 8.10
CA LEU A 29 -6.77 10.48 6.81
C LEU A 29 -8.04 9.65 6.89
N THR A 30 -8.83 9.70 5.82
CA THR A 30 -9.92 8.76 5.56
C THR A 30 -9.39 7.45 4.98
N ALA A 31 -10.20 6.39 5.01
CA ALA A 31 -9.81 5.11 4.41
C ALA A 31 -9.50 5.20 2.89
N PRO A 32 -10.25 5.96 2.06
CA PRO A 32 -9.88 6.18 0.66
C PRO A 32 -8.53 6.91 0.48
N GLU A 33 -8.27 7.95 1.28
CA GLU A 33 -7.00 8.71 1.23
C GLU A 33 -5.81 7.84 1.64
N LEU A 34 -5.96 7.07 2.73
CA LEU A 34 -4.97 6.06 3.13
C LEU A 34 -4.69 5.08 1.97
N THR A 35 -5.75 4.59 1.32
CA THR A 35 -5.63 3.61 0.23
C THR A 35 -4.81 4.18 -0.92
N VAL A 36 -5.17 5.36 -1.44
CA VAL A 36 -4.43 5.95 -2.57
C VAL A 36 -2.99 6.29 -2.19
N LEU A 37 -2.75 6.80 -0.98
CA LEU A 37 -1.41 7.14 -0.53
C LEU A 37 -0.50 5.91 -0.47
N ILE A 38 -0.99 4.78 0.07
CA ILE A 38 -0.19 3.54 0.07
C ILE A 38 0.09 3.07 -1.34
N GLY A 39 -0.94 2.97 -2.20
CA GLY A 39 -0.75 2.51 -3.59
C GLY A 39 0.25 3.39 -4.35
N GLY A 40 0.16 4.71 -4.21
CA GLY A 40 1.04 5.66 -4.88
C GLY A 40 2.47 5.64 -4.33
N LEU A 41 2.65 5.62 -3.01
CA LEU A 41 3.99 5.57 -2.41
C LEU A 41 4.74 4.29 -2.76
N ARG A 42 4.04 3.17 -2.90
CA ARG A 42 4.64 1.90 -3.33
C ARG A 42 5.17 1.95 -4.76
N VAL A 43 4.38 2.42 -5.72
CA VAL A 43 4.84 2.51 -7.13
C VAL A 43 5.90 3.58 -7.33
N LEU A 44 5.95 4.59 -6.46
CA LEU A 44 7.02 5.58 -6.43
C LEU A 44 8.31 5.10 -5.75
N GLY A 45 8.31 3.90 -5.14
CA GLY A 45 9.49 3.34 -4.49
C GLY A 45 9.86 4.03 -3.17
N ALA A 46 8.90 4.63 -2.46
CA ALA A 46 9.13 5.41 -1.23
C ALA A 46 9.32 4.55 0.04
N ASN A 47 9.88 3.34 -0.10
CA ASN A 47 10.18 2.46 1.03
C ASN A 47 11.42 2.95 1.80
N PHE A 48 11.41 2.85 3.12
CA PHE A 48 12.42 3.44 4.01
C PHE A 48 13.85 2.91 3.76
N ASP A 49 13.98 1.66 3.37
CA ASP A 49 15.23 0.94 3.12
C ASP A 49 15.50 0.70 1.62
N GLY A 50 14.64 1.23 0.74
CA GLY A 50 14.69 0.94 -0.69
C GLY A 50 14.32 -0.50 -1.06
N SER A 51 13.73 -1.28 -0.15
CA SER A 51 13.26 -2.64 -0.44
C SER A 51 12.17 -2.65 -1.50
N LYS A 52 11.98 -3.81 -2.15
CA LYS A 52 10.93 -4.02 -3.17
C LYS A 52 9.61 -4.51 -2.59
N ASN A 53 9.47 -4.49 -1.26
CA ASN A 53 8.26 -4.93 -0.58
C ASN A 53 7.08 -4.02 -0.95
N GLY A 54 6.04 -4.59 -1.53
CA GLY A 54 4.86 -3.86 -1.97
C GLY A 54 5.03 -3.09 -3.29
N VAL A 55 6.21 -3.09 -3.90
CA VAL A 55 6.46 -2.36 -5.17
C VAL A 55 5.97 -3.20 -6.34
N PHE A 56 4.65 -3.28 -6.51
CA PHE A 56 4.03 -4.11 -7.55
C PHE A 56 3.94 -3.35 -8.88
N THR A 57 5.08 -3.03 -9.47
CA THR A 57 5.16 -2.41 -10.80
C THR A 57 6.52 -2.70 -11.44
N ASN A 58 6.56 -2.65 -12.78
CA ASN A 58 7.80 -2.69 -13.55
C ASN A 58 8.29 -1.28 -13.95
N ARG A 59 7.59 -0.23 -13.50
CA ARG A 59 7.85 1.17 -13.84
C ARG A 59 7.96 2.01 -12.57
N GLU A 60 8.82 1.59 -11.66
CA GLU A 60 9.06 2.29 -10.40
C GLU A 60 9.40 3.77 -10.65
N GLY A 61 8.82 4.67 -9.85
CA GLY A 61 8.91 6.12 -10.02
C GLY A 61 7.82 6.71 -10.92
N VAL A 62 7.02 5.88 -11.60
CA VAL A 62 5.84 6.33 -12.36
C VAL A 62 4.58 6.15 -11.52
N LEU A 63 3.90 7.27 -11.22
CA LEU A 63 2.63 7.25 -10.51
C LEU A 63 1.55 6.55 -11.37
N SER A 64 1.14 5.36 -10.95
CA SER A 64 0.19 4.49 -11.64
C SER A 64 -0.60 3.66 -10.63
N ASN A 65 -1.74 3.10 -11.04
CA ASN A 65 -2.56 2.21 -10.21
C ASN A 65 -2.07 0.75 -10.24
N ASP A 66 -0.85 0.50 -10.73
CA ASP A 66 -0.25 -0.83 -10.88
C ASP A 66 -0.26 -1.62 -9.55
N PHE A 67 -0.09 -0.94 -8.41
CA PHE A 67 -0.18 -1.57 -7.09
C PHE A 67 -1.49 -2.35 -6.90
N PHE A 68 -2.64 -1.74 -7.18
CA PHE A 68 -3.93 -2.38 -6.96
C PHE A 68 -4.24 -3.44 -8.01
N VAL A 69 -3.86 -3.18 -9.27
CA VAL A 69 -4.03 -4.14 -10.37
C VAL A 69 -3.29 -5.44 -10.04
N ASN A 70 -2.03 -5.34 -9.61
CA ASN A 70 -1.20 -6.51 -9.32
C ASN A 70 -1.53 -7.16 -7.96
N LEU A 71 -1.98 -6.39 -6.97
CA LEU A 71 -2.43 -6.94 -5.67
C LEU A 71 -3.68 -7.80 -5.84
N LEU A 72 -4.61 -7.38 -6.69
CA LEU A 72 -5.90 -8.05 -6.89
C LEU A 72 -5.87 -9.09 -8.02
N ASP A 73 -4.76 -9.23 -8.74
CA ASP A 73 -4.58 -10.28 -9.73
C ASP A 73 -4.61 -11.66 -9.06
N MET A 74 -5.65 -12.43 -9.40
CA MET A 74 -5.84 -13.78 -8.87
C MET A 74 -4.79 -14.77 -9.38
N ASN A 75 -4.00 -14.43 -10.41
CA ASN A 75 -2.87 -15.27 -10.84
C ASN A 75 -1.71 -15.26 -9.85
N THR A 76 -1.66 -14.28 -8.94
CA THR A 76 -0.70 -14.24 -7.84
C THR A 76 -1.25 -14.97 -6.62
N GLN A 77 -0.46 -15.85 -6.03
CA GLN A 77 -0.72 -16.44 -4.72
C GLN A 77 0.30 -15.94 -3.70
N TRP A 78 -0.18 -15.59 -2.52
CA TRP A 78 0.63 -15.05 -1.42
C TRP A 78 0.86 -16.12 -0.35
N LYS A 79 2.12 -16.28 0.07
CA LYS A 79 2.52 -17.17 1.18
C LYS A 79 3.50 -16.44 2.10
N ALA A 80 3.35 -16.64 3.40
CA ALA A 80 4.33 -16.14 4.37
C ALA A 80 5.70 -16.78 4.11
N THR A 81 6.77 -16.00 4.25
CA THR A 81 8.14 -16.49 4.07
C THR A 81 8.67 -17.24 5.28
N ASP A 82 8.11 -16.97 6.46
CA ASP A 82 8.48 -17.56 7.74
C ASP A 82 7.31 -17.46 8.75
N ASP A 83 7.53 -17.99 9.96
CA ASP A 83 6.54 -18.04 11.04
C ASP A 83 6.19 -16.66 11.63
N SER A 84 6.97 -15.61 11.32
CA SER A 84 6.66 -14.26 11.79
C SER A 84 5.40 -13.70 11.14
N ASN A 85 5.04 -14.18 9.94
CA ASN A 85 3.91 -13.70 9.16
C ASN A 85 3.95 -12.17 8.89
N GLU A 86 5.15 -11.59 8.81
CA GLU A 86 5.37 -10.18 8.47
C GLU A 86 5.79 -9.97 7.02
N LEU A 87 6.45 -10.96 6.41
CA LEU A 87 6.89 -10.93 5.02
C LEU A 87 6.24 -12.07 4.23
N PHE A 88 5.82 -11.76 3.01
CA PHE A 88 5.10 -12.66 2.12
C PHE A 88 5.72 -12.64 0.72
N ALA A 89 5.80 -13.81 0.11
CA ALA A 89 6.16 -13.98 -1.29
C ALA A 89 4.88 -14.18 -2.13
N GLY A 90 4.73 -13.35 -3.16
CA GLY A 90 3.71 -13.46 -4.20
C GLY A 90 4.29 -14.24 -5.37
N SER A 91 3.79 -15.45 -5.61
CA SER A 91 4.22 -16.30 -6.73
C SER A 91 3.11 -16.45 -7.78
N ASP A 92 3.50 -16.62 -9.02
CA ASP A 92 2.58 -17.02 -10.08
C ASP A 92 1.99 -18.41 -9.79
N ARG A 93 0.67 -18.55 -9.88
CA ARG A 93 -0.01 -19.81 -9.54
C ARG A 93 0.32 -20.97 -10.49
N ALA A 94 0.63 -20.68 -11.75
CA ALA A 94 0.86 -21.71 -12.76
C ALA A 94 2.32 -22.20 -12.74
N SER A 95 3.27 -21.27 -12.69
CA SER A 95 4.71 -21.58 -12.74
C SER A 95 5.35 -21.72 -11.36
N GLY A 96 4.79 -21.11 -10.33
CA GLY A 96 5.39 -21.03 -9.00
C GLY A 96 6.51 -19.99 -8.88
N GLU A 97 6.82 -19.25 -9.95
CA GLU A 97 7.86 -18.22 -9.95
C GLU A 97 7.47 -17.05 -9.03
N VAL A 98 8.40 -16.63 -8.16
CA VAL A 98 8.19 -15.48 -7.26
C VAL A 98 8.21 -14.20 -8.09
N LYS A 99 7.09 -13.48 -8.08
CA LYS A 99 6.91 -12.20 -8.77
C LYS A 99 7.17 -11.01 -7.86
N TYR A 100 6.69 -11.07 -6.62
CA TYR A 100 6.68 -9.94 -5.70
C TYR A 100 6.97 -10.38 -4.25
N THR A 101 7.41 -9.43 -3.44
CA THR A 101 7.40 -9.55 -1.98
C THR A 101 6.54 -8.44 -1.38
N ALA A 102 5.93 -8.70 -0.23
CA ALA A 102 4.99 -7.78 0.40
C ALA A 102 4.98 -7.96 1.92
N THR A 103 4.61 -6.90 2.64
CA THR A 103 4.35 -6.98 4.07
C THR A 103 2.86 -7.01 4.36
N ARG A 104 2.50 -7.18 5.64
CA ARG A 104 1.12 -7.04 6.11
C ARG A 104 0.51 -5.68 5.78
N ALA A 105 1.31 -4.60 5.77
CA ALA A 105 0.85 -3.26 5.41
C ALA A 105 0.37 -3.17 3.96
N ASP A 106 0.90 -4.04 3.08
CA ASP A 106 0.52 -4.08 1.68
C ASP A 106 -0.68 -5.01 1.47
N LEU A 107 -0.64 -6.22 2.06
CA LEU A 107 -1.65 -7.25 1.84
C LEU A 107 -2.98 -7.00 2.57
N VAL A 108 -3.01 -6.11 3.57
CA VAL A 108 -4.27 -5.75 4.24
C VAL A 108 -5.31 -5.17 3.26
N PHE A 109 -4.86 -4.49 2.20
CA PHE A 109 -5.72 -3.94 1.15
C PHE A 109 -6.34 -5.02 0.26
N GLY A 110 -5.81 -6.24 0.25
CA GLY A 110 -6.40 -7.39 -0.43
C GLY A 110 -7.25 -8.29 0.47
N SER A 111 -7.20 -8.07 1.79
CA SER A 111 -7.73 -8.98 2.83
C SER A 111 -8.89 -8.39 3.63
N ASN A 112 -8.79 -7.14 4.07
CA ASN A 112 -9.89 -6.47 4.78
C ASN A 112 -10.98 -6.09 3.77
N ALA A 113 -12.23 -6.50 4.02
CA ALA A 113 -13.33 -6.32 3.05
C ALA A 113 -13.57 -4.86 2.64
N VAL A 114 -13.43 -3.90 3.57
CA VAL A 114 -13.63 -2.48 3.28
C VAL A 114 -12.47 -1.91 2.47
N LEU A 115 -11.23 -2.19 2.87
CA LEU A 115 -10.05 -1.75 2.12
C LEU A 115 -9.96 -2.41 0.74
N ARG A 116 -10.40 -3.67 0.63
CA ARG A 116 -10.48 -4.38 -0.64
C ARG A 116 -11.49 -3.74 -1.58
N ALA A 117 -12.66 -3.35 -1.10
CA ALA A 117 -13.64 -2.64 -1.92
C ALA A 117 -13.06 -1.32 -2.47
N LEU A 118 -12.25 -0.61 -1.68
CA LEU A 118 -11.55 0.59 -2.15
C LEU A 118 -10.45 0.26 -3.17
N ALA A 119 -9.67 -0.80 -2.93
CA ALA A 119 -8.65 -1.27 -3.85
C ALA A 119 -9.26 -1.68 -5.21
N GLU A 120 -10.43 -2.32 -5.22
CA GLU A 120 -11.15 -2.72 -6.44
C GLU A 120 -11.58 -1.51 -7.28
N VAL A 121 -11.99 -0.40 -6.64
CA VAL A 121 -12.26 0.87 -7.33
C VAL A 121 -11.00 1.36 -8.06
N TYR A 122 -9.84 1.41 -7.39
CA TYR A 122 -8.62 1.91 -8.01
C TYR A 122 -7.92 0.93 -8.95
N ALA A 123 -8.22 -0.37 -8.86
CA ALA A 123 -7.76 -1.38 -9.82
C ALA A 123 -8.59 -1.41 -11.11
N SER A 124 -9.74 -0.75 -11.15
CA SER A 124 -10.63 -0.73 -12.31
C SER A 124 -9.94 -0.07 -13.52
N SER A 125 -10.26 -0.54 -14.73
CA SER A 125 -9.57 -0.13 -15.97
C SER A 125 -9.70 1.36 -16.30
N ASP A 126 -10.72 2.02 -15.77
CA ASP A 126 -11.03 3.44 -15.96
C ASP A 126 -10.56 4.33 -14.80
N ALA A 127 -9.95 3.75 -13.76
CA ALA A 127 -9.63 4.46 -12.53
C ALA A 127 -8.25 5.16 -12.54
N HIS A 128 -7.46 5.07 -13.62
CA HIS A 128 -6.10 5.63 -13.66
C HIS A 128 -6.08 7.14 -13.34
N GLU A 129 -6.87 7.93 -14.06
CA GLU A 129 -6.91 9.39 -13.85
C GLU A 129 -7.46 9.75 -12.47
N LYS A 130 -8.50 9.02 -12.01
CA LYS A 130 -9.07 9.19 -10.68
C LYS A 130 -8.02 8.93 -9.60
N PHE A 131 -7.29 7.82 -9.71
CA PHE A 131 -6.23 7.45 -8.76
C PHE A 131 -5.16 8.54 -8.66
N VAL A 132 -4.68 9.05 -9.79
CA VAL A 132 -3.65 10.11 -9.81
C VAL A 132 -4.18 11.38 -9.12
N ARG A 133 -5.39 11.82 -9.43
CA ARG A 133 -6.00 13.01 -8.82
C ARG A 133 -6.19 12.85 -7.31
N ASP A 134 -6.73 11.71 -6.89
CA ASP A 134 -6.99 11.42 -5.47
C ASP A 134 -5.69 11.28 -4.68
N PHE A 135 -4.65 10.67 -5.27
CA PHE A 135 -3.31 10.61 -4.67
C PHE A 135 -2.73 12.00 -4.45
N VAL A 136 -2.76 12.85 -5.48
CA VAL A 136 -2.21 14.23 -5.39
C VAL A 136 -2.98 15.05 -4.36
N ALA A 137 -4.32 14.93 -4.32
CA ALA A 137 -5.14 15.62 -3.33
C ALA A 137 -4.82 15.18 -1.89
N ALA A 138 -4.70 13.86 -1.66
CA ALA A 138 -4.34 13.32 -0.36
C ALA A 138 -2.91 13.73 0.04
N TRP A 139 -1.95 13.71 -0.90
CA TRP A 139 -0.57 14.14 -0.67
C TRP A 139 -0.50 15.61 -0.27
N ALA A 140 -1.13 16.50 -1.05
CA ALA A 140 -1.17 17.93 -0.76
C ALA A 140 -1.78 18.19 0.62
N ARG A 141 -2.89 17.50 0.95
CA ARG A 141 -3.52 17.60 2.27
C ARG A 141 -2.56 17.23 3.40
N VAL A 142 -1.79 16.15 3.26
CA VAL A 142 -0.79 15.75 4.28
C VAL A 142 0.31 16.80 4.43
N MET A 143 0.77 17.39 3.32
CA MET A 143 1.81 18.42 3.34
C MET A 143 1.35 19.72 4.02
N ASP A 144 0.04 19.99 4.08
CA ASP A 144 -0.52 21.20 4.69
C ASP A 144 -1.07 20.99 6.12
N LEU A 145 -0.91 19.82 6.73
CA LEU A 145 -1.48 19.51 8.06
C LEU A 145 -1.01 20.43 9.20
N ASP A 146 0.18 21.02 9.08
CA ASP A 146 0.75 21.93 10.07
C ASP A 146 0.67 23.42 9.67
N ARG A 147 0.05 23.72 8.52
CA ARG A 147 -0.13 25.09 7.99
C ARG A 147 -1.25 25.85 8.67
N PHE A 148 -1.17 25.98 10.00
CA PHE A 148 -2.13 26.71 10.81
C PHE A 148 -2.13 28.23 10.53
N ASP A 149 -1.14 28.73 9.79
CA ASP A 149 -0.99 30.11 9.33
C ASP A 149 -1.95 30.47 8.18
N VAL A 150 -2.38 29.49 7.40
CA VAL A 150 -3.29 29.68 6.26
C VAL A 150 -4.65 29.08 6.62
N LYS A 151 -5.60 29.94 7.00
CA LYS A 151 -7.00 29.58 7.25
C LYS A 151 -7.92 30.26 6.24
#